data_AF-A0A2N5JMF6-F1
#
_entry.id   AF-A0A2N5JMF6-F1
#
_cell.length_a   1.000
_cell.length_b   1.000
_cell.length_c   1.000
_cell.angle_alpha   90.00
_cell.angle_beta   90.00
_cell.angle_gamma   90.00
#
_symmetry.space_group_name_H-M   'P 1'
#
loop_
_entity.id
_entity.type
_entity.pdbx_description
1 polymer ?
#
loop_
_entity_poly.entity_id
_entity_poly.type
_entity_poly.pdbx_seq_one_letter_code
_entity_poly.pdbx_strand_id
1 'polypeptide(L)'
;PPPDLVVEIDITHTDIQKLELYAALGVPEFWRYDGQIWRIYTLENGTYRELENSPTFPNVPKLWLYEFLVAAREDELAAMRELQRRVRAIV
;
A
#
# COMPACT_ATOMS: atom_id res chain seq x y z
N PRO A 1 4.27 -19.95 1.83
CA PRO A 1 3.28 -19.06 2.48
C PRO A 1 3.09 -17.84 1.57
N PRO A 2 1.88 -17.27 1.47
CA PRO A 2 1.70 -16.00 0.76
C PRO A 2 2.44 -14.87 1.50
N PRO A 3 2.85 -13.80 0.80
CA PRO A 3 3.28 -12.57 1.45
C PRO A 3 2.17 -11.99 2.35
N ASP A 4 2.54 -11.33 3.45
CA ASP A 4 1.58 -10.67 4.35
C ASP A 4 0.98 -9.39 3.73
N LEU A 5 1.74 -8.70 2.88
CA LEU A 5 1.30 -7.50 2.16
C LEU A 5 1.88 -7.50 0.74
N VAL A 6 1.06 -7.16 -0.25
CA VAL A 6 1.49 -6.84 -1.62
C VAL A 6 1.16 -5.37 -1.90
N VAL A 7 2.10 -4.64 -2.51
CA VAL A 7 1.91 -3.24 -2.94
C VAL A 7 2.13 -3.14 -4.44
N GLU A 8 1.14 -2.64 -5.16
CA GLU A 8 1.17 -2.45 -6.61
C GLU A 8 1.03 -0.98 -6.99
N ILE A 9 1.80 -0.57 -7.99
CA ILE A 9 1.67 0.74 -8.64
C ILE A 9 1.08 0.51 -10.04
N ASP A 10 -0.23 0.75 -10.16
CA ASP A 10 -1.02 0.50 -11.36
C ASP A 10 -1.24 1.80 -12.15
N ILE A 11 -0.17 2.38 -12.70
CA ILE A 11 -0.26 3.59 -13.54
C ILE A 11 -0.86 3.27 -14.92
N THR A 12 -0.62 2.04 -15.42
CA THR A 12 -1.12 1.59 -16.72
C THR A 12 -2.18 0.53 -16.52
N HIS A 13 -3.31 0.66 -17.22
CA HIS A 13 -4.38 -0.32 -17.15
C HIS A 13 -3.87 -1.65 -17.71
N THR A 14 -3.90 -2.67 -16.86
CA THR A 14 -3.68 -4.07 -17.25
C THR A 14 -5.01 -4.79 -17.04
N ASP A 15 -5.48 -5.56 -18.03
CA ASP A 15 -6.74 -6.33 -17.97
C ASP A 15 -6.71 -7.51 -16.97
N ILE A 16 -5.67 -7.61 -16.14
CA ILE A 16 -5.56 -8.65 -15.12
C ILE A 16 -6.41 -8.25 -13.92
N GLN A 17 -7.32 -9.13 -13.51
CA GLN A 17 -8.09 -9.00 -12.27
C GLN A 17 -7.21 -9.29 -11.04
N LYS A 18 -6.27 -8.37 -10.73
CA LYS A 18 -5.26 -8.53 -9.66
C LYS A 18 -5.87 -8.81 -8.29
N LEU A 19 -7.02 -8.22 -7.98
CA LEU A 19 -7.74 -8.48 -6.72
C LEU A 19 -8.17 -9.95 -6.61
N GLU A 20 -8.75 -10.52 -7.66
CA GLU A 20 -9.15 -11.94 -7.65
C GLU A 20 -7.93 -12.86 -7.59
N LEU A 21 -6.87 -12.52 -8.33
CA LEU A 21 -5.61 -13.27 -8.33
C LEU A 21 -4.99 -13.33 -6.94
N TYR A 22 -4.79 -12.19 -6.28
CA TYR A 22 -4.14 -12.14 -4.96
C TYR A 22 -5.05 -12.68 -3.84
N ALA A 23 -6.37 -12.56 -3.98
CA ALA A 23 -7.32 -13.20 -3.07
C ALA A 23 -7.25 -14.74 -3.17
N ALA A 24 -7.19 -15.28 -4.40
CA ALA A 24 -7.03 -16.72 -4.62
C ALA A 24 -5.68 -17.27 -4.10
N LEU A 25 -4.64 -16.43 -4.10
CA LEU A 25 -3.34 -16.75 -3.49
C LEU A 25 -3.34 -16.62 -1.96
N GLY A 26 -4.40 -16.08 -1.36
CA GLY A 26 -4.54 -15.93 0.09
C GLY A 26 -3.70 -14.81 0.69
N VAL A 27 -3.39 -13.77 -0.08
CA VAL A 27 -2.64 -12.60 0.42
C VAL A 27 -3.56 -11.77 1.33
N PRO A 28 -3.23 -11.59 2.63
CA PRO A 28 -4.17 -11.01 3.59
C PRO A 28 -4.35 -9.49 3.40
N GLU A 29 -3.34 -8.77 2.90
CA GLU A 29 -3.44 -7.34 2.63
C GLU A 29 -2.89 -6.98 1.24
N PHE A 30 -3.59 -6.11 0.52
CA PHE A 30 -3.22 -5.67 -0.82
C PHE A 30 -3.38 -4.16 -0.96
N TRP A 31 -2.31 -3.47 -1.36
CA TRP A 31 -2.32 -2.03 -1.62
C TRP A 31 -2.18 -1.77 -3.11
N ARG A 32 -2.95 -0.81 -3.61
CA ARG A 32 -2.89 -0.38 -5.00
C ARG A 32 -2.87 1.13 -5.10
N TYR A 33 -1.91 1.66 -5.84
CA TYR A 33 -1.88 3.08 -6.21
C TYR A 33 -2.05 3.24 -7.71
N ASP A 34 -3.10 3.94 -8.14
CA ASP A 34 -3.40 4.16 -9.58
C ASP A 34 -2.74 5.43 -10.17
N GLY A 35 -1.81 6.04 -9.43
CA GLY A 35 -1.23 7.34 -9.77
C GLY A 35 -2.00 8.53 -9.21
N GLN A 36 -3.18 8.31 -8.63
CA GLN A 36 -3.98 9.36 -7.98
C GLN A 36 -4.43 8.94 -6.58
N ILE A 37 -4.99 7.74 -6.46
CA ILE A 37 -5.62 7.22 -5.25
C ILE A 37 -4.88 5.98 -4.78
N TRP A 38 -4.45 6.00 -3.53
CA TRP A 38 -3.96 4.82 -2.81
C TRP A 38 -5.17 4.09 -2.25
N ARG A 39 -5.31 2.80 -2.50
CA ARG A 39 -6.37 1.96 -1.94
C ARG A 39 -5.73 0.83 -1.14
N ILE A 40 -6.32 0.53 0.00
CA ILE A 40 -5.87 -0.52 0.91
C ILE A 40 -6.99 -1.54 0.98
N TYR A 41 -6.67 -2.80 0.73
CA TYR A 41 -7.62 -3.90 0.72
C TYR A 41 -7.21 -4.98 1.71
N THR A 42 -8.19 -5.56 2.40
CA THR A 42 -8.00 -6.73 3.27
C THR A 42 -8.80 -7.91 2.76
N LEU A 43 -8.22 -9.11 2.87
CA LEU A 43 -8.88 -10.33 2.47
C LEU A 43 -9.88 -10.76 3.57
N GLU A 44 -11.17 -10.68 3.26
CA GLU A 44 -12.26 -11.12 4.13
C GLU A 44 -13.08 -12.17 3.39
N ASN A 45 -13.19 -13.39 3.94
CA ASN A 45 -13.98 -14.48 3.36
C ASN A 45 -13.68 -14.79 1.87
N GLY A 46 -12.41 -14.66 1.47
CA GLY A 46 -11.96 -14.95 0.10
C GLY A 46 -12.17 -13.81 -0.91
N THR A 47 -12.62 -12.64 -0.47
CA THR A 47 -12.73 -11.43 -1.30
C THR A 47 -12.08 -10.23 -0.64
N TYR A 48 -11.62 -9.28 -1.45
CA TYR A 48 -11.02 -8.06 -0.93
C TYR A 48 -12.07 -7.02 -0.56
N ARG A 49 -11.89 -6.42 0.62
CA ARG A 49 -12.65 -5.26 1.09
C ARG A 49 -11.73 -4.07 1.24
N GLU A 50 -12.15 -2.91 0.74
CA GLU A 50 -11.39 -1.67 0.88
C GLU A 50 -11.50 -1.09 2.30
N LEU A 51 -10.37 -0.64 2.85
CA LEU A 51 -10.25 0.05 4.13
C LEU A 51 -9.54 1.39 3.99
N GLU A 52 -9.77 2.28 4.96
CA GLU A 52 -9.07 3.57 5.04
C GLU A 52 -7.66 3.45 5.63
N ASN A 53 -7.46 2.53 6.58
CA ASN A 53 -6.21 2.34 7.30
C ASN A 53 -5.74 0.88 7.19
N SER A 54 -4.43 0.68 7.22
CA SER A 54 -3.81 -0.64 7.17
C SER A 54 -3.92 -1.38 8.51
N PRO A 55 -4.39 -2.64 8.52
CA PRO A 55 -4.27 -3.50 9.70
C PRO A 55 -2.83 -3.93 9.98
N THR A 56 -1.98 -4.14 8.96
CA THR A 56 -0.57 -4.48 9.16
C THR A 56 0.23 -3.30 9.73
N PHE A 57 -0.12 -2.06 9.35
CA PHE A 57 0.54 -0.84 9.81
C PHE A 57 -0.46 0.17 10.41
N PRO A 58 -1.07 -0.13 11.58
CA PRO A 58 -2.17 0.68 12.14
C PRO A 58 -1.72 2.08 12.57
N ASN A 59 -0.43 2.24 12.88
CA ASN A 59 0.17 3.51 13.30
C ASN A 59 0.74 4.32 12.13
N VAL A 60 0.68 3.81 10.90
CA VAL A 60 1.18 4.51 9.70
C VAL A 60 -0.02 5.14 8.98
N PRO A 61 -0.20 6.46 9.06
CA PRO A 61 -1.27 7.13 8.35
C PRO A 61 -1.05 7.02 6.85
N LYS A 62 -2.12 6.71 6.11
CA LYS A 62 -2.14 6.70 4.64
C LYS A 62 -1.60 8.01 4.03
N LEU A 63 -1.79 9.14 4.71
CA LEU A 63 -1.28 10.46 4.31
C LEU A 63 0.26 10.48 4.15
N TRP A 64 1.01 9.74 4.98
CA TRP A 64 2.47 9.70 4.87
C TRP A 64 2.95 9.15 3.53
N LEU A 65 2.18 8.23 2.93
CA LEU A 65 2.50 7.67 1.62
C LEU A 65 2.37 8.75 0.53
N TYR A 66 1.32 9.56 0.59
CA TYR A 66 1.14 10.67 -0.34
C TYR A 66 2.21 11.75 -0.19
N GLU A 67 2.52 12.15 1.05
CA GLU A 67 3.57 13.12 1.32
C GLU A 67 4.95 12.61 0.85
N PHE A 68 5.22 11.32 1.06
CA PHE A 68 6.43 10.67 0.56
C PHE A 68 6.51 10.73 -0.97
N LEU A 69 5.43 10.41 -1.69
CA LEU A 69 5.41 10.47 -3.16
C LEU A 69 5.68 11.89 -3.68
N VAL A 70 5.15 12.92 -3.01
CA VAL A 70 5.41 14.32 -3.39
C VAL A 70 6.89 14.67 -3.15
N ALA A 71 7.41 14.40 -1.96
CA ALA A 71 8.79 14.73 -1.60
C ALA A 71 9.81 13.95 -2.45
N ALA A 72 9.54 12.68 -2.76
CA ALA A 72 10.43 11.83 -3.53
C ALA A 72 10.60 12.29 -4.99
N ARG A 73 9.66 13.08 -5.53
CA ARG A 73 9.81 13.70 -6.85
C ARG A 73 10.87 14.80 -6.86
N GLU A 74 11.14 15.41 -5.72
CA GLU A 74 12.16 16.46 -5.57
C GLU A 74 13.49 15.88 -5.11
N ASP A 75 13.47 15.06 -4.05
CA ASP A 75 14.65 14.38 -3.50
C ASP A 75 14.24 13.03 -2.87
N GLU A 76 14.44 11.96 -3.62
CA GLU A 76 14.13 10.59 -3.20
C GLU A 76 14.88 10.18 -1.91
N LEU A 77 16.16 10.53 -1.80
CA LEU A 77 16.98 10.12 -0.66
C LEU A 77 16.53 10.83 0.62
N ALA A 78 16.22 12.12 0.54
CA ALA A 78 15.67 12.87 1.66
C ALA A 78 14.29 12.35 2.07
N ALA A 79 13.41 12.07 1.11
CA ALA A 79 12.08 11.53 1.36
C ALA A 79 12.15 10.17 2.07
N MET A 80 13.04 9.27 1.62
CA MET A 80 13.26 7.97 2.27
C MET A 80 13.74 8.11 3.71
N ARG A 81 14.71 8.99 3.97
CA ARG A 81 15.22 9.25 5.33
C ARG A 81 14.14 9.79 6.25
N GLU A 82 13.32 10.71 5.75
CA GLU A 82 12.23 11.29 6.52
C GLU A 82 11.15 10.26 6.85
N LEU A 83 10.73 9.44 5.87
CA LEU A 83 9.78 8.36 6.11
C LEU A 83 10.32 7.35 7.13
N GLN A 84 11.59 6.92 6.98
CA GLN A 84 12.24 6.03 7.95
C GLN A 84 12.28 6.64 9.36
N ARG A 85 12.59 7.94 9.47
CA ARG A 85 12.61 8.66 10.75
C ARG A 85 11.23 8.66 11.40
N ARG A 86 10.17 8.96 10.64
CA ARG A 86 8.78 8.96 11.14
C ARG A 86 8.35 7.57 11.59
N VAL A 87 8.62 6.54 10.80
CA VAL A 87 8.29 5.14 11.16
C VAL A 87 9.03 4.72 12.42
N ARG A 88 10.33 5.04 12.55
CA ARG A 88 11.08 4.74 13.78
C ARG A 88 10.59 5.46 15.02
N ALA A 89 9.85 6.57 14.89
CA ALA A 89 9.31 7.31 16.03
C ALA A 89 8.01 6.71 16.59
N ILE A 90 7.38 5.77 15.86
CA ILE A 90 6.09 5.16 16.21
C ILE A 90 6.18 3.63 16.42
N VAL A 91 7.38 3.06 16.25
CA VAL A 91 7.70 1.64 16.50
C VAL A 91 8.43 1.51 17.83
#